data_AF-Q1JMA2-F1
#
_entry.id   AF-Q1JMA2-F1
#
_cell.length_a   1.000
_cell.length_b   1.000
_cell.length_c   1.000
_cell.angle_alpha   90.00
_cell.angle_beta   90.00
_cell.angle_gamma   90.00
#
_symmetry.space_group_name_H-M   'P 1'
#
loop_
_entity.id
_entity.type
_entity.pdbx_description
1 polymer ?
#
loop_
_entity_poly.entity_id
_entity_poly.type
_entity_poly.pdbx_seq_one_letter_code
_entity_poly.pdbx_strand_id
1 'polypeptide(L)' 'MMESKEIHLTKSPYIRGSLEIHSKNRKHEKINLYDAKPNSTRSDVLKKYKDNKTINMKDFSHFDIYLWTK' A
#
# COMPACT_ATOMS: atom_id res chain seq x y z
N MET A 1 4.17 9.90 3.10
CA MET A 1 4.61 8.53 3.43
C MET A 1 6.11 8.40 3.24
N MET A 2 6.64 8.46 2.02
CA MET A 2 8.09 8.47 1.80
C MET A 2 8.75 9.72 2.38
N GLU A 3 8.24 10.91 2.06
CA GLU A 3 8.81 12.18 2.55
C GLU A 3 8.53 12.42 4.04
N SER A 4 7.27 12.25 4.45
CA SER A 4 6.84 12.63 5.81
C SER A 4 7.17 11.61 6.91
N LYS A 5 7.38 10.34 6.55
CA LYS A 5 7.56 9.22 7.50
C LYS A 5 8.73 8.31 7.15
N GLU A 6 9.41 8.58 6.04
CA GLU A 6 10.64 7.86 5.63
C GLU A 6 10.51 6.34 5.60
N ILE A 7 9.30 5.80 5.36
CA ILE A 7 8.97 4.37 5.56
C ILE A 7 9.81 3.39 4.73
N HIS A 8 10.48 3.88 3.70
CA HIS A 8 11.30 3.13 2.75
C HIS A 8 12.78 3.09 3.14
N LEU A 9 13.21 3.95 4.06
CA LEU A 9 14.60 3.99 4.52
C LEU A 9 14.86 2.82 5.48
N THR A 10 16.04 2.22 5.38
CA THR A 10 16.47 1.12 6.29
C THR A 10 16.49 1.54 7.77
N LYS A 11 16.63 2.84 8.05
CA LYS A 11 16.61 3.39 9.42
C LYS A 11 15.20 3.63 9.98
N SER A 12 14.17 3.52 9.15
CA SER A 12 12.78 3.67 9.59
C SER A 12 12.43 2.58 10.61
N PRO A 13 11.67 2.90 11.66
CA PRO A 13 11.21 1.90 12.62
C PRO A 13 10.12 0.98 12.05
N TYR A 14 9.52 1.35 10.91
CA TYR A 14 8.42 0.61 10.31
C TYR A 14 8.95 -0.55 9.47
N ILE A 15 8.51 -1.77 9.81
CA ILE A 15 8.94 -3.03 9.18
C ILE A 15 7.83 -3.68 8.34
N ARG A 16 6.58 -3.26 8.57
CA ARG A 16 5.40 -3.68 7.81
C ARG A 16 4.45 -2.51 7.65
N GLY A 17 3.61 -2.56 6.63
CA GLY A 17 2.64 -1.51 6.36
C GLY A 17 1.62 -1.91 5.33
N SER A 18 0.41 -1.35 5.44
CA SER A 18 -0.64 -1.53 4.46
C SER A 18 -1.46 -0.28 4.27
N LEU A 19 -1.89 -0.05 3.04
CA LEU A 19 -2.93 0.88 2.68
C LEU A 19 -4.23 0.08 2.51
N GLU A 20 -5.27 0.46 3.24
CA GLU A 20 -6.61 -0.11 3.10
C GLU A 20 -7.55 0.93 2.51
N ILE A 21 -8.21 0.58 1.41
CA ILE A 21 -9.18 1.43 0.71
C ILE A 21 -10.58 0.93 1.07
N HIS A 22 -11.35 1.77 1.75
CA HIS A 22 -12.68 1.44 2.22
C HIS A 22 -13.73 1.99 1.27
N SER A 23 -14.64 1.11 0.83
CA SER A 23 -15.80 1.48 0.02
C SER A 23 -17.07 1.54 0.86
N LYS A 24 -18.05 2.36 0.47
CA LYS A 24 -19.34 2.51 1.15
C LYS A 24 -20.13 1.20 1.24
N ASN A 25 -19.91 0.27 0.31
CA ASN A 25 -20.50 -1.07 0.30
C ASN A 25 -19.73 -2.10 1.14
N ARG A 26 -18.86 -1.67 2.05
CA ARG A 26 -18.02 -2.52 2.93
C ARG A 26 -17.06 -3.45 2.20
N LYS A 27 -16.76 -3.19 0.91
CA LYS A 27 -15.60 -3.80 0.24
C LYS A 27 -14.34 -3.08 0.65
N HIS A 28 -13.36 -3.86 1.12
CA HIS A 28 -12.07 -3.36 1.57
C HIS A 28 -11.00 -3.94 0.65
N GLU A 29 -10.24 -3.08 -0.01
CA GLU A 29 -9.06 -3.48 -0.78
C GLU A 29 -7.81 -3.17 0.03
N LYS A 30 -6.90 -4.15 0.13
CA LYS A 30 -5.67 -4.03 0.91
C LYS A 30 -4.44 -4.07 0.00
N ILE A 31 -3.58 -3.08 0.15
CA ILE A 31 -2.32 -2.96 -0.58
C ILE A 31 -1.18 -3.05 0.43
N ASN A 32 -0.33 -4.07 0.30
CA ASN A 32 0.90 -4.18 1.09
C ASN A 32 1.91 -3.12 0.61
N LEU A 33 2.47 -2.35 1.54
CA LEU A 33 3.46 -1.30 1.28
C LEU A 33 4.90 -1.83 1.23
N TYR A 34 5.14 -3.05 1.72
CA TYR A 34 6.44 -3.71 1.76
C TYR A 34 6.38 -5.05 1.02
N ASP A 35 5.97 -5.01 -0.25
CA ASP A 35 5.74 -6.21 -1.06
C ASP A 35 6.90 -6.56 -2.01
N ALA A 36 7.97 -5.78 -2.00
CA ALA A 36 9.21 -6.08 -2.70
C ALA A 36 10.01 -7.16 -1.96
N LYS A 37 10.56 -8.12 -2.70
CA LYS A 37 11.55 -9.09 -2.21
C LYS A 37 12.96 -8.51 -2.39
N PRO A 38 13.99 -9.07 -1.71
CA PRO A 38 15.37 -8.79 -2.06
C PRO A 38 15.58 -8.99 -3.57
N ASN A 39 16.21 -8.01 -4.23
CA ASN A 39 16.46 -7.97 -5.67
C ASN A 39 15.24 -7.81 -6.59
N SER A 40 14.05 -7.51 -6.07
CA SER A 40 12.92 -7.15 -6.93
C SER A 40 13.25 -5.94 -7.80
N THR A 41 13.07 -6.09 -9.11
CA THR A 41 13.19 -4.97 -10.05
C THR A 41 11.94 -4.09 -9.99
N ARG A 42 12.03 -2.90 -10.59
CA ARG A 42 10.84 -2.05 -10.77
C ARG A 42 9.71 -2.77 -11.52
N SER A 43 10.05 -3.60 -12.50
CA SER A 43 9.05 -4.37 -13.26
C SER A 43 8.34 -5.40 -12.38
N ASP A 44 9.07 -6.08 -11.49
CA ASP A 44 8.49 -7.08 -10.59
C ASP A 44 7.47 -6.44 -9.63
N VAL A 45 7.83 -5.29 -9.04
CA VAL A 45 6.95 -4.55 -8.12
C VAL A 45 5.72 -3.99 -8.82
N LEU A 46 5.89 -3.45 -10.04
CA LEU A 46 4.79 -2.83 -10.78
C LEU A 46 3.87 -3.85 -11.49
N LYS A 47 4.27 -5.12 -11.57
CA LYS A 47 3.48 -6.18 -12.23
C LYS A 47 2.08 -6.33 -11.62
N LYS A 48 1.92 -6.03 -10.32
CA LYS A 48 0.63 -6.07 -9.62
C LYS A 48 -0.42 -5.11 -10.19
N TYR A 49 -0.01 -4.05 -10.88
CA TYR A 49 -0.93 -3.06 -11.47
C TYR A 49 -1.41 -3.45 -12.88
N LYS A 50 -1.01 -4.62 -13.41
CA LYS A 50 -1.47 -5.10 -14.72
C LYS A 50 -2.97 -5.44 -14.75
N ASP A 51 -3.57 -5.68 -13.59
CA ASP A 51 -5.01 -5.93 -13.46
C ASP A 51 -5.86 -4.66 -13.68
N ASN A 52 -5.22 -3.48 -13.73
CA ASN A 52 -5.86 -2.18 -13.93
C ASN A 52 -7.07 -1.96 -13.00
N LYS A 53 -6.94 -2.38 -11.73
CA LYS A 53 -7.98 -2.13 -10.73
C LYS A 53 -8.31 -0.64 -10.64
N THR A 54 -9.60 -0.33 -10.73
CA THR A 54 -10.15 1.03 -10.64
C THR A 54 -11.15 1.13 -9.50
N ILE A 55 -11.37 2.34 -9.01
CA ILE A 55 -12.40 2.65 -8.00
C ILE A 55 -13.30 3.76 -8.53
N ASN A 56 -14.60 3.61 -8.36
CA ASN A 56 -15.53 4.70 -8.59
C ASN A 56 -15.56 5.60 -7.34
N MET A 57 -15.29 6.89 -7.50
CA MET A 57 -15.21 7.83 -6.39
C MET A 57 -16.53 7.94 -5.61
N LYS A 58 -17.68 7.66 -6.24
CA LYS A 58 -18.97 7.64 -5.56
C LYS A 58 -19.04 6.53 -4.49
N ASP A 59 -18.31 5.44 -4.72
CA ASP A 59 -18.26 4.25 -3.87
C ASP A 59 -17.12 4.33 -2.86
N PHE A 60 -16.11 5.17 -3.10
CA PHE A 60 -15.04 5.44 -2.15
C PHE A 60 -15.58 6.09 -0.87
N SER A 61 -15.08 5.64 0.28
CA SER A 61 -15.40 6.20 1.60
C SER A 61 -14.19 6.94 2.16
N HIS A 62 -13.12 6.21 2.47
CA HIS A 62 -11.88 6.73 3.02
C HIS A 62 -10.76 5.70 2.77
N PHE A 63 -9.54 6.04 3.18
CA PHE A 63 -8.46 5.10 3.26
C PHE A 63 -7.81 5.17 4.64
N ASP A 64 -7.29 4.03 5.08
CA ASP A 64 -6.49 3.93 6.29
C ASP A 64 -5.07 3.47 5.94
N ILE A 65 -4.10 4.00 6.66
CA ILE A 65 -2.70 3.60 6.55
C ILE A 65 -2.27 3.01 7.88
N TYR A 66 -1.92 1.74 7.85
CA TYR A 66 -1.41 1.02 9.00
C TYR A 66 0.10 0.82 8.83
N LEU A 67 0.87 1.20 9.85
CA LEU A 67 2.31 1.02 9.92
C LEU A 67 2.66 0.29 11.21
N TRP A 68 3.44 -0.76 11.11
CA TRP A 68 3.86 -1.57 12.25
C TRP A 68 5.36 -1.49 12.43
N THR A 69 5.77 -1.30 13.69
CA THR A 69 7.17 -1.33 14.10
C THR A 69 7.60 -2.69 14.64
N LYS A 70 6.65 -3.61 14.86
CA LYS A 70 6.83 -4.97 15.39
C LYS A 70 5.80 -5.92 14.77
#